data_AF-A0A3S1HBK0-F1
#
_entry.id   AF-A0A3S1HBK0-F1
#
_cell.length_a   1.000
_cell.length_b   1.000
_cell.length_c   1.000
_cell.angle_alpha   90.00
_cell.angle_beta   90.00
_cell.angle_gamma   90.00
#
_symmetry.space_group_name_H-M   'P 1'
#
loop_
_entity.id
_entity.type
_entity.pdbx_description
1 polymer ?
#
loop_
_entity_poly.entity_id
_entity_poly.type
_entity_poly.pdbx_seq_one_letter_code
_entity_poly.pdbx_strand_id
1 'polypeptide(L)' 'MSNVGIVIVSHSPLVAEGTADMVRQMVGDEVPLAWCGGNGHGGLGTNVDGAHDRL' A
#
# COMPACT_ATOMS: atom_id res chain seq x y z
N MET A 1 13.56 17.83 4.00
CA MET A 1 12.87 16.65 4.55
C MET A 1 11.56 16.53 3.81
N SER A 2 11.41 15.49 3.00
CA SER A 2 10.20 15.28 2.22
C SER A 2 9.12 14.74 3.14
N ASN A 3 8.07 15.53 3.42
CA ASN A 3 6.96 15.13 4.28
C ASN A 3 5.91 14.30 3.53
N VAL A 4 6.30 13.60 2.47
CA VAL A 4 5.38 12.95 1.54
C VAL A 4 5.70 11.46 1.50
N GLY A 5 4.65 10.65 1.69
CA GLY A 5 4.67 9.21 1.51
C GLY A 5 3.55 8.79 0.55
N ILE A 6 3.64 7.56 0.06
CA ILE A 6 2.67 6.96 -0.86
C ILE A 6 1.90 5.87 -0.11
N VAL A 7 0.57 5.89 -0.21
CA VAL A 7 -0.29 4.83 0.32
C VAL A 7 -1.14 4.27 -0.81
N ILE A 8 -0.99 2.98 -1.09
CA ILE A 8 -1.75 2.27 -2.12
C ILE A 8 -2.93 1.56 -1.47
N VAL A 9 -4.14 1.83 -1.94
CA VAL A 9 -5.37 1.24 -1.42
C VAL A 9 -6.15 0.58 -2.55
N SER A 10 -6.45 -0.70 -2.41
CA SER A 10 -7.24 -1.45 -3.38
C SER A 10 -8.26 -2.34 -2.69
N HIS A 11 -9.37 -2.64 -3.37
CA HIS A 11 -10.28 -3.68 -2.89
C HIS A 11 -9.70 -5.08 -3.04
N SER A 12 -8.63 -5.23 -3.83
CA SER A 12 -7.91 -6.48 -4.04
C SER A 12 -6.53 -6.43 -3.39
N PRO A 13 -6.18 -7.38 -2.50
CA PRO A 13 -4.85 -7.45 -1.91
C PRO A 13 -3.76 -7.63 -2.98
N LEU A 14 -4.01 -8.47 -4.00
CA LEU A 14 -3.05 -8.75 -5.07
C LEU A 14 -2.73 -7.52 -5.92
N VAL A 15 -3.74 -6.67 -6.18
CA VAL A 15 -3.53 -5.44 -6.95
C VAL A 15 -2.74 -4.42 -6.13
N ALA A 16 -3.04 -4.27 -4.83
CA ALA A 16 -2.31 -3.34 -3.97
C ALA A 16 -0.84 -3.76 -3.80
N GLU A 17 -0.59 -5.04 -3.58
CA GLU A 17 0.76 -5.61 -3.47
C GLU A 17 1.55 -5.43 -4.77
N GLY A 18 1.01 -5.88 -5.91
CA GLY A 18 1.70 -5.77 -7.20
C GLY A 18 1.99 -4.32 -7.60
N THR A 19 1.12 -3.38 -7.25
CA THR A 19 1.38 -1.95 -7.47
C THR A 19 2.50 -1.44 -6.56
N ALA A 20 2.52 -1.85 -5.29
CA ALA A 20 3.58 -1.47 -4.37
C ALA A 20 4.95 -1.96 -4.84
N ASP A 21 5.02 -3.19 -5.35
CA ASP A 21 6.26 -3.76 -5.86
C ASP A 21 6.77 -3.06 -7.11
N MET A 22 5.88 -2.67 -8.02
CA MET A 22 6.25 -1.83 -9.17
C MET A 22 6.80 -0.47 -8.72
N VAL A 23 6.13 0.18 -7.76
CA VAL A 23 6.56 1.50 -7.26
C VAL A 23 7.93 1.39 -6.58
N ARG A 24 8.17 0.37 -5.74
CA ARG A 24 9.48 0.14 -5.10
C ARG A 24 10.61 0.00 -6.10
N GLN A 25 10.37 -0.65 -7.24
CA GLN A 25 11.36 -0.76 -8.30
C GLN A 25 11.67 0.59 -8.98
N MET A 26 10.75 1.55 -8.92
CA MET A 26 10.92 2.87 -9.55
C MET A 26 11.49 3.95 -8.61
N VAL A 27 11.08 3.98 -7.34
CA VAL A 27 11.48 5.02 -6.37
C VAL A 27 12.50 4.56 -5.33
N GLY A 28 12.83 3.26 -5.28
CA GLY A 28 13.70 2.71 -4.24
C GLY A 28 13.16 3.00 -2.83
N ASP A 29 14.07 3.34 -1.92
CA ASP A 29 13.75 3.66 -0.50
C ASP A 29 13.62 5.18 -0.25
N GLU A 30 13.60 6.01 -1.30
CA GLU A 30 13.59 7.47 -1.17
C GLU A 30 12.25 8.02 -0.68
N VAL A 31 11.16 7.28 -0.89
CA VAL A 31 9.80 7.69 -0.52
C VAL A 31 9.15 6.56 0.29
N PRO A 32 8.70 6.82 1.54
CA PRO A 32 7.96 5.85 2.33
C PRO A 32 6.72 5.36 1.58
N LEU A 33 6.54 4.04 1.51
CA LEU A 33 5.47 3.38 0.77
C LEU A 33 4.77 2.31 1.61
N ALA A 34 3.49 2.53 1.85
CA ALA A 34 2.58 1.55 2.47
C ALA A 34 1.51 1.11 1.48
N TRP A 35 0.94 -0.08 1.71
CA TRP A 35 -0.19 -0.55 0.92
C TRP A 35 -1.17 -1.35 1.75
N CYS A 36 -2.45 -1.30 1.37
CA CYS A 36 -3.50 -2.16 1.89
C CYS A 36 -4.40 -2.63 0.76
N GLY A 37 -4.82 -3.90 0.82
CA GLY A 37 -5.94 -4.34 0.02
C GLY A 37 -6.81 -5.40 0.66
N GLY A 38 -8.07 -5.39 0.26
CA GLY A 38 -9.11 -6.24 0.83
C GLY A 38 -9.66 -5.73 2.17
N ASN A 39 -10.77 -6.32 2.60
CA ASN A 39 -11.51 -5.95 3.81
C ASN A 39 -10.92 -6.52 5.12
N GLY A 40 -9.63 -6.89 5.15
CA GLY A 40 -9.01 -7.57 6.31
C GLY A 40 -9.36 -9.07 6.46
N HIS A 41 -10.32 -9.59 5.70
CA HIS A 41 -10.71 -11.01 5.68
C HIS A 41 -10.51 -11.68 4.30
N GLY A 42 -9.80 -11.03 3.37
CA GLY A 42 -9.53 -11.55 2.02
C GLY A 42 -10.65 -11.31 0.99
N GLY A 43 -11.70 -10.56 1.34
CA GLY A 43 -12.78 -10.14 0.44
C GLY A 43 -12.61 -8.69 -0.08
N LEU A 44 -13.47 -8.29 -1.02
CA LEU A 44 -13.50 -6.92 -1.55
C LEU A 44 -13.91 -5.92 -0.45
N GLY A 45 -13.03 -4.96 -0.20
CA GLY A 45 -13.25 -3.83 0.71
C GLY A 45 -11.92 -3.15 1.05
N THR A 46 -11.97 -2.06 1.80
CA THR A 46 -10.80 -1.27 2.16
C THR A 46 -10.65 -1.28 3.68
N ASN A 47 -9.64 -1.98 4.20
CA ASN A 47 -9.25 -1.87 5.60
C ASN A 47 -8.19 -0.77 5.77
N VAL A 48 -8.60 0.44 6.14
CA VAL A 48 -7.64 1.56 6.33
C VAL A 48 -6.63 1.27 7.44
N ASP A 49 -6.99 0.49 8.46
CA ASP A 49 -6.10 0.16 9.59
C ASP A 49 -4.87 -0.64 9.13
N GLY A 50 -5.01 -1.49 8.12
CA GLY A 50 -3.90 -2.28 7.56
C GLY A 50 -2.82 -1.43 6.87
N ALA A 51 -3.14 -0.20 6.45
CA ALA A 51 -2.16 0.74 5.91
C ALA A 51 -1.40 1.50 7.01
N HIS A 52 -2.03 1.75 8.16
CA HIS A 52 -1.42 2.46 9.29
C HIS A 52 -0.28 1.64 9.92
N ASP A 53 -0.43 0.32 10.05
CA ASP A 53 0.61 -0.58 10.58
C ASP A 53 1.84 -0.77 9.67
N ARG A 54 1.80 -0.24 8.45
CA ARG A 54 2.84 -0.45 7.41
C ARG A 54 3.59 0.82 7.02
N LEU A 55 3.32 1.93 7.71
CA LEU A 55 4.09 3.17 7.66
C LEU A 55 5.23 3.13 8.69
#